data_AF-A0A7V1C0M4-F1
#
_entry.id   AF-A0A7V1C0M4-F1
#
_cell.length_a   1.000
_cell.length_b   1.000
_cell.length_c   1.000
_cell.angle_alpha   90.00
_cell.angle_beta   90.00
_cell.angle_gamma   90.00
#
_symmetry.space_group_name_H-M   'P 1'
#
loop_
_entity.id
_entity.type
_entity.pdbx_description
1 polymer ?
#
loop_
_entity_poly.entity_id
_entity_poly.type
_entity_poly.pdbx_seq_one_letter_code
_entity_poly.pdbx_strand_id
1 'polypeptide(L)' 'MGWSAYLKTPEAGTHPKGIEIAPRAVEALLSRRCTRPLEVNWQRPAEGGDEAARGGSYSLWLPDWELD' A
#
# COMPACT_ATOMS: atom_id res chain seq x y z
N MET A 1 -11.50 5.40 19.18
CA MET A 1 -10.07 5.80 19.24
C MET A 1 -9.98 7.29 18.96
N GLY A 2 -9.04 7.99 19.60
CA GLY A 2 -8.75 9.41 19.33
C GLY A 2 -7.62 9.59 18.32
N TRP A 3 -7.36 10.84 17.91
CA TRP A 3 -6.37 11.22 16.89
C TRP A 3 -4.96 10.65 17.13
N SER A 4 -4.41 10.83 18.33
CA SER A 4 -3.08 10.32 18.72
C SER A 4 -3.01 8.80 18.76
N ALA A 5 -4.15 8.12 18.87
CA ALA A 5 -4.23 6.67 18.78
C ALA A 5 -4.24 6.17 17.33
N TYR A 6 -4.72 7.02 16.41
CA TYR A 6 -4.99 6.69 15.02
C TYR A 6 -3.82 7.01 14.08
N LEU A 7 -3.07 8.07 14.35
CA LEU A 7 -1.94 8.49 13.54
C LEU A 7 -0.61 8.31 14.26
N LYS A 8 0.39 7.90 13.49
CA LYS A 8 1.79 7.85 13.89
C LYS A 8 2.51 9.00 13.18
N THR A 9 2.96 9.96 13.97
CA THR A 9 3.78 11.05 13.48
C THR A 9 5.19 10.56 13.17
N PRO A 10 5.88 11.16 12.19
CA PRO A 10 7.24 10.79 11.86
C PRO A 10 8.20 10.98 13.04
N GLU A 11 9.18 10.10 13.17
CA GLU A 11 10.22 10.22 14.19
C GLU A 11 11.23 11.29 13.78
N ALA A 12 11.44 12.27 14.66
CA ALA A 12 12.41 13.32 14.44
C ALA A 12 13.83 12.75 14.35
N GLY A 13 14.64 13.28 13.44
CA GLY A 13 16.00 12.78 13.21
C GLY A 13 16.08 11.55 12.29
N THR A 14 14.96 11.11 11.73
CA THR A 14 14.93 10.11 10.64
C THR A 14 14.59 10.78 9.29
N HIS A 15 14.59 10.01 8.19
CA HIS A 15 14.15 10.47 6.87
C HIS A 15 12.78 9.86 6.47
N PRO A 16 11.69 10.21 7.18
CA PRO A 16 10.37 9.66 6.92
C PRO A 16 9.80 10.15 5.58
N LYS A 17 8.79 9.46 5.07
CA LYS A 17 8.11 9.81 3.81
C LYS A 17 6.71 10.41 4.00
N GLY A 18 6.23 10.51 5.24
CA GLY A 18 4.93 11.09 5.55
C GLY A 18 4.42 10.69 6.93
N ILE A 19 3.17 11.05 7.20
CA ILE A 19 2.41 10.61 8.38
C ILE A 19 1.80 9.24 8.08
N GLU A 20 1.85 8.34 9.05
CA GLU A 20 1.34 6.97 8.91
C GLU A 20 0.06 6.76 9.75
N ILE A 21 -0.78 5.79 9.36
CA ILE A 21 -1.80 5.24 10.25
C ILE A 21 -1.10 4.34 11.27
N ALA A 22 -1.42 4.49 12.55
CA ALA A 22 -0.82 3.66 13.59
C ALA A 22 -1.16 2.17 13.39
N PRO A 23 -0.22 1.23 13.59
CA PRO A 23 -0.46 -0.21 13.37
C PRO A 23 -1.70 -0.75 14.08
N ARG A 24 -1.89 -0.38 15.36
CA ARG A 24 -3.09 -0.71 16.15
C ARG A 24 -4.41 -0.23 15.52
N ALA A 25 -4.37 0.91 14.82
CA ALA A 25 -5.55 1.46 14.17
C ALA A 25 -5.86 0.68 12.89
N VAL A 26 -4.85 0.24 12.14
CA VAL A 26 -5.03 -0.67 11.00
C VAL A 26 -5.66 -1.98 11.45
N GLU A 27 -5.13 -2.63 12.48
CA GLU A 27 -5.68 -3.87 13.05
C GLU A 27 -7.14 -3.70 13.50
N ALA A 28 -7.44 -2.59 14.17
CA ALA A 28 -8.79 -2.28 14.60
C ALA A 28 -9.75 -2.03 13.43
N LEU A 29 -9.27 -1.50 12.30
CA LEU A 29 -10.08 -1.33 11.09
C LEU A 29 -10.33 -2.67 10.39
N LEU A 30 -9.31 -3.53 10.30
CA LEU A 30 -9.40 -4.84 9.67
C LEU A 30 -10.30 -5.81 10.45
N SER A 31 -10.35 -5.69 11.78
CA SER A 31 -11.16 -6.55 12.65
C SER A 31 -12.64 -6.14 12.77
N ARG A 32 -13.07 -5.02 12.16
CA ARG A 32 -14.48 -4.60 12.23
C ARG A 32 -15.35 -5.58 11.45
N ARG A 33 -16.53 -5.91 12.00
CA ARG A 33 -17.52 -6.79 11.33
C ARG A 33 -17.97 -6.31 9.94
N CYS A 34 -17.85 -5.01 9.67
CA CYS A 34 -18.19 -4.43 8.37
C CYS A 34 -17.04 -4.47 7.36
N THR A 35 -15.81 -4.78 7.78
CA THR A 35 -14.67 -4.97 6.89
C THR A 35 -14.68 -6.41 6.40
N ARG A 36 -14.78 -6.60 5.09
CA ARG A 36 -14.77 -7.92 4.45
C ARG A 36 -13.41 -8.15 3.80
N PRO A 37 -12.67 -9.20 4.20
CA PRO A 37 -11.42 -9.54 3.52
C PRO A 37 -11.73 -10.14 2.14
N LEU A 38 -10.86 -9.84 1.19
CA LEU A 38 -10.74 -10.58 -0.07
C LEU A 38 -9.37 -11.27 -0.03
N GLU A 39 -9.36 -12.60 -0.04
CA GLU A 39 -8.11 -13.35 -0.03
C GLU A 39 -7.42 -13.25 -1.39
N VAL A 40 -6.17 -12.82 -1.37
CA VAL A 40 -5.32 -12.75 -2.57
C VAL A 40 -4.15 -13.69 -2.36
N ASN A 41 -4.03 -14.68 -3.25
CA ASN A 41 -2.88 -15.57 -3.30
C ASN A 41 -1.76 -14.90 -4.09
N TRP A 42 -0.88 -14.19 -3.40
CA TRP A 42 0.25 -13.51 -4.01
C TRP A 42 1.30 -14.52 -4.48
N GLN A 43 1.24 -14.91 -5.75
CA GLN A 43 2.24 -15.75 -6.39
C GLN A 43 3.16 -14.91 -7.26
N ARG A 44 4.48 -15.09 -7.10
CA ARG A 44 5.43 -14.58 -8.08
C ARG A 44 5.19 -15.35 -9.40
N PRO A 45 5.02 -14.67 -10.54
CA PRO A 45 4.91 -15.34 -11.83
C PRO A 45 6.11 -16.25 -12.06
N ALA A 46 5.89 -17.44 -12.63
CA ALA A 46 6.98 -18.32 -13.04
C ALA A 46 7.85 -17.61 -14.09
N GLU A 47 9.16 -17.88 -14.09
CA GLU A 47 10.08 -17.29 -15.07
C GLU A 47 9.64 -17.67 -16.49
N GLY A 48 9.20 -16.67 -17.27
CA GLY A 48 8.66 -16.85 -18.62
C GLY A 48 7.15 -16.58 -18.76
N GLY A 49 6.43 -16.33 -17.66
CA GLY A 49 5.05 -15.84 -17.69
C GLY A 49 5.01 -14.33 -17.92
N ASP A 50 4.53 -13.94 -19.10
CA ASP A 50 4.30 -12.59 -19.63
C ASP A 50 5.44 -11.57 -19.42
N GLU A 51 6.03 -11.13 -20.54
CA GLU A 51 6.87 -9.93 -20.63
C GLU A 51 6.20 -8.70 -19.99
N ALA A 52 4.87 -8.65 -19.98
CA ALA A 52 4.08 -7.63 -19.28
C ALA A 52 4.26 -7.65 -17.75
N ALA A 53 4.54 -8.80 -17.13
CA ALA A 53 4.78 -8.88 -15.68
C ALA A 53 6.20 -8.42 -15.29
N ARG A 54 7.15 -8.44 -16.24
CA ARG A 54 8.55 -8.03 -16.02
C ARG A 54 8.79 -6.53 -16.23
N GLY A 55 7.91 -5.83 -16.95
CA GLY A 55 8.06 -4.39 -17.25
C GLY A 55 6.77 -3.58 -17.38
N GLY A 56 5.60 -4.12 -16.99
CA GLY A 56 4.30 -3.55 -17.34
C GLY A 56 3.52 -2.90 -16.20
N SER A 57 4.17 -2.32 -15.20
CA SER A 57 3.48 -1.36 -14.31
C SER A 57 3.82 0.06 -14.73
N TYR A 58 5.09 0.44 -14.65
CA TYR A 58 5.52 1.82 -14.92
C TYR A 58 5.18 2.28 -16.35
N SER A 59 5.34 1.40 -17.35
CA SER A 59 5.02 1.66 -18.76
C SER A 59 3.54 1.89 -19.03
N LEU A 60 2.64 1.38 -18.18
CA LEU A 60 1.19 1.58 -18.34
C LEU A 60 0.73 2.95 -17.83
N TRP A 61 1.45 3.55 -16.88
CA TRP A 61 1.13 4.87 -16.30
C TRP A 61 1.88 6.03 -16.96
N LEU A 62 2.95 5.72 -17.73
CA LEU A 62 3.77 6.70 -18.43
C LEU A 62 2.97 7.66 -19.34
N PRO A 63 1.99 7.21 -20.14
CA PRO A 63 1.19 8.10 -20.97
C PRO A 63 0.37 9.13 -20.17
N ASP A 64 -0.07 8.77 -18.96
CA ASP A 64 -0.87 9.66 -18.11
C ASP A 64 -0.01 10.69 -17.36
N TRP A 65 1.29 10.44 -17.21
CA TRP A 65 2.22 11.35 -16.52
C TRP A 65 2.92 12.35 -17.46
N GLU A 66 2.91 12.10 -18.77
CA GLU A 66 3.44 13.03 -19.78
C GLU A 66 2.41 14.07 -20.25
N LEU A 67 1.18 14.02 -19.71
CA LEU A 67 0.09 14.96 -20.02
C LEU A 67 -0.03 16.13 -19.02
N ASP A 68 0.87 16.23 -18.03
CA ASP A 68 1.00 17.36 -17.09
C ASP A 68 2.15 18.32 -17.50
#